data_AF-A0A521TWV7-F1
#
_entry.id   AF-A0A521TWV7-F1
#
_cell.length_a   1.000
_cell.length_b   1.000
_cell.length_c   1.000
_cell.angle_alpha   90.00
_cell.angle_beta   90.00
_cell.angle_gamma   90.00
#
_symmetry.space_group_name_H-M   'P 1'
#
loop_
_entity.id
_entity.type
_entity.pdbx_description
1 polymer ?
#
loop_
_entity_poly.entity_id
_entity_poly.type
_entity_poly.pdbx_seq_one_letter_code
_entity_poly.pdbx_strand_id
1 'polypeptide(L)'
;MKRLRYAPKLPIARIRRLYQADALRLRDDDLLTDVGWRLVARCADVLMVSASQARCPECHACFRVPWIGQPPSLVSTCPPCGWSVTAGEYHDSWRHQDLWGTNAREPLGAFVATYSQAASYEARMLLIDRLINAVHTTGGRVARNLFEGRSSQVIAALDALAVDCSQAPRDG
;
A
#
# COMPACT_ATOMS: atom_id res chain seq x y z
N MET A 1 13.69 -11.43 20.37
CA MET A 1 13.84 -11.80 18.95
C MET A 1 13.10 -10.78 18.09
N LYS A 2 13.74 -10.21 17.06
CA LYS A 2 13.06 -9.28 16.15
C LYS A 2 12.03 -10.04 15.29
N ARG A 3 10.91 -9.39 15.00
CA ARG A 3 9.80 -9.94 14.19
C ARG A 3 9.76 -9.26 12.82
N LEU A 4 9.21 -9.96 11.83
CA LEU A 4 8.86 -9.34 10.55
C LEU A 4 7.89 -8.18 10.78
N ARG A 5 8.07 -7.11 10.02
CA ARG A 5 7.26 -5.89 10.10
C ARG A 5 6.86 -5.46 8.70
N TYR A 6 5.69 -4.86 8.63
CA TYR A 6 5.09 -4.36 7.40
C TYR A 6 4.57 -2.95 7.64
N ALA A 7 4.50 -2.17 6.58
CA ALA A 7 3.91 -0.84 6.57
C ALA A 7 2.44 -0.93 6.96
N PRO A 8 1.96 -0.01 7.83
CA PRO A 8 0.55 0.04 8.19
C PRO A 8 -0.29 0.46 6.98
N LYS A 9 -1.59 0.19 7.06
CA LYS A 9 -2.54 0.76 6.11
C LYS A 9 -2.60 2.28 6.28
N LEU A 10 -2.97 2.99 5.22
CA LEU A 10 -3.14 4.43 5.25
C LEU A 10 -4.55 4.76 5.77
N PRO A 11 -4.70 5.65 6.75
CA PRO A 11 -6.02 6.17 7.12
C PRO A 11 -6.65 6.91 5.94
N ILE A 12 -7.88 6.56 5.56
CA ILE A 12 -8.55 7.18 4.40
C ILE A 12 -8.74 8.69 4.56
N ALA A 13 -8.81 9.18 5.80
CA ALA A 13 -8.87 10.61 6.12
C ALA A 13 -7.65 11.40 5.59
N ARG A 14 -6.47 10.79 5.47
CA ARG A 14 -5.29 11.46 4.88
C ARG A 14 -5.46 11.69 3.37
N ILE A 15 -6.03 10.71 2.65
CA ILE A 15 -6.38 10.88 1.22
C ILE A 15 -7.41 11.98 1.06
N ARG A 16 -8.47 11.98 1.88
CA ARG A 16 -9.49 13.03 1.84
C ARG A 16 -8.89 14.42 2.04
N ARG A 17 -8.05 14.59 3.07
CA ARG A 17 -7.36 15.86 3.34
C ARG A 17 -6.49 16.29 2.15
N LEU A 18 -5.75 15.36 1.55
CA LEU A 18 -4.89 15.65 0.40
C LEU A 18 -5.71 16.17 -0.78
N TYR A 19 -6.79 15.47 -1.14
CA TYR A 19 -7.67 15.89 -2.24
C TYR A 19 -8.40 17.20 -1.95
N GLN A 20 -8.82 17.45 -0.70
CA GLN A 20 -9.44 18.71 -0.30
C GLN A 20 -8.48 19.89 -0.41
N ALA A 21 -7.23 19.72 0.06
CA ALA A 21 -6.20 20.74 -0.07
C ALA A 21 -5.91 21.04 -1.56
N ASP A 22 -5.83 20.00 -2.38
CA ASP A 22 -5.63 20.11 -3.82
C ASP A 22 -6.77 20.88 -4.52
N ALA A 23 -8.03 20.54 -4.22
CA ALA A 23 -9.20 21.22 -4.76
C ALA A 23 -9.25 22.71 -4.39
N LEU A 24 -8.76 23.06 -3.19
CA LEU A 24 -8.61 24.44 -2.73
C LEU A 24 -7.35 25.14 -3.26
N ARG A 25 -6.53 24.45 -4.08
CA ARG A 25 -5.24 24.90 -4.61
C ARG A 25 -4.21 25.24 -3.52
N LEU A 26 -4.34 24.65 -2.34
CA LEU A 26 -3.48 24.84 -1.17
C LEU A 26 -2.28 23.88 -1.14
N ARG A 27 -1.81 23.41 -2.31
CA ARG A 27 -0.71 22.43 -2.52
C ARG A 27 0.07 22.07 -1.25
N ASP A 28 -0.29 20.94 -0.64
CA ASP A 28 0.33 20.43 0.59
C ASP A 28 1.39 19.37 0.21
N ASP A 29 2.58 19.84 -0.20
CA ASP A 29 3.70 19.00 -0.66
C ASP A 29 4.17 17.99 0.41
N ASP A 30 4.11 18.39 1.69
CA ASP A 30 4.49 17.54 2.82
C ASP A 30 3.49 16.39 2.99
N LEU A 31 2.19 16.69 2.97
CA LEU A 31 1.15 15.67 3.03
C LEU A 31 1.20 14.75 1.81
N LEU A 32 1.39 15.30 0.61
CA LEU A 32 1.53 14.52 -0.62
C LEU A 32 2.70 13.54 -0.52
N THR A 33 3.84 14.02 -0.01
CA THR A 33 5.05 13.21 0.17
C THR A 33 4.85 12.12 1.22
N ASP A 34 4.28 12.44 2.39
CA ASP A 34 3.98 11.45 3.44
C ASP A 34 3.00 10.38 2.95
N VAL A 35 1.89 10.79 2.33
CA VAL A 35 0.88 9.89 1.77
C VAL A 35 1.49 8.97 0.72
N GLY A 36 2.22 9.52 -0.24
CA GLY A 36 2.75 8.74 -1.33
C GLY A 36 3.81 7.74 -0.89
N TRP A 37 4.75 8.12 -0.01
CA TRP A 37 5.73 7.16 0.51
C TRP A 37 5.12 6.08 1.39
N ARG A 38 4.07 6.39 2.17
CA ARG A 38 3.31 5.36 2.91
C ARG A 38 2.64 4.37 1.96
N LEU A 39 2.02 4.86 0.89
CA LEU A 39 1.43 4.01 -0.15
C LEU A 39 2.51 3.15 -0.81
N VAL A 40 3.67 3.72 -1.17
CA VAL A 40 4.80 2.95 -1.76
C VAL A 40 5.24 1.84 -0.83
N ALA A 41 5.49 2.14 0.45
CA ALA A 41 5.92 1.14 1.43
C ALA A 41 4.88 0.01 1.56
N ARG A 42 3.59 0.38 1.62
CA ARG A 42 2.50 -0.59 1.75
C ARG A 42 2.34 -1.45 0.50
N CYS A 43 2.35 -0.85 -0.68
CA CYS A 43 2.31 -1.56 -1.96
C CYS A 43 3.48 -2.55 -2.07
N ALA A 44 4.69 -2.14 -1.71
CA ALA A 44 5.88 -2.98 -1.74
C ALA A 44 5.74 -4.21 -0.83
N ASP A 45 5.19 -4.05 0.38
CA ASP A 45 4.96 -5.17 1.29
C ASP A 45 3.90 -6.15 0.77
N VAL A 46 2.81 -5.64 0.18
CA VAL A 46 1.78 -6.49 -0.44
C VAL A 46 2.38 -7.31 -1.59
N LEU A 47 3.20 -6.69 -2.44
CA LEU A 47 3.87 -7.36 -3.55
C LEU A 47 4.89 -8.41 -3.04
N MET A 48 5.70 -8.06 -2.04
CA MET A 48 6.70 -8.93 -1.42
C MET A 48 6.04 -10.17 -0.81
N VAL A 49 5.02 -10.00 0.03
CA VAL A 49 4.28 -11.12 0.62
C VAL A 49 3.64 -11.96 -0.48
N SER A 50 3.02 -11.34 -1.47
CA SER A 50 2.41 -12.04 -2.60
C SER A 50 3.42 -12.82 -3.46
N ALA A 51 4.71 -12.50 -3.38
CA ALA A 51 5.81 -13.18 -4.06
C ALA A 51 6.51 -14.22 -3.17
N SER A 52 5.95 -14.59 -2.01
CA SER A 52 6.58 -15.52 -1.06
C SER A 52 7.97 -15.05 -0.63
N GLN A 53 8.09 -13.76 -0.31
CA GLN A 53 9.32 -13.13 0.16
C GLN A 53 9.12 -12.46 1.50
N ALA A 54 10.21 -12.33 2.25
CA ALA A 54 10.26 -11.60 3.50
C ALA A 54 11.47 -10.66 3.52
N ARG A 55 11.32 -9.52 4.20
CA ARG A 55 12.42 -8.60 4.50
C ARG A 55 12.99 -8.92 5.87
N CYS A 56 14.28 -9.24 5.93
CA CYS A 56 14.95 -9.55 7.19
C CYS A 56 14.85 -8.38 8.17
N PRO A 57 14.47 -8.60 9.44
CA PRO A 57 14.39 -7.54 10.43
C PRO A 57 15.76 -7.13 11.01
N GLU A 58 16.82 -7.87 10.70
CA GLU A 58 18.19 -7.59 11.14
C GLU A 58 18.97 -6.80 10.09
N CYS A 59 19.08 -7.33 8.87
CA CYS A 59 19.90 -6.74 7.81
C CYS A 59 19.11 -6.18 6.62
N HIS A 60 17.78 -6.22 6.67
CA HIS A 60 16.88 -5.71 5.62
C HIS A 60 16.98 -6.39 4.25
N ALA A 61 17.76 -7.46 4.10
CA ALA A 61 17.78 -8.26 2.88
C ALA A 61 16.44 -8.95 2.63
N CYS A 62 15.98 -8.93 1.38
CA CYS A 62 14.83 -9.70 0.94
C CYS A 62 15.26 -11.14 0.60
N PHE A 63 14.50 -12.12 1.07
CA PHE A 63 14.76 -13.53 0.78
C PHE A 63 13.46 -14.32 0.62
N ARG A 64 13.55 -15.49 -0.02
CA ARG A 64 12.40 -16.37 -0.30
C ARG A 64 12.01 -17.14 0.96
N VAL A 65 10.72 -17.32 1.13
CA VAL A 65 10.11 -18.10 2.21
C VAL A 65 9.06 -19.06 1.63
N PRO A 66 8.80 -20.21 2.27
CA PRO A 66 7.78 -21.16 1.87
C PRO A 66 6.42 -20.48 1.68
N TRP A 67 5.71 -20.88 0.64
CA TRP A 67 4.36 -20.41 0.42
C TRP A 67 3.36 -21.00 1.43
N ILE A 68 2.18 -20.41 1.50
CA ILE A 68 1.05 -20.90 2.28
C ILE A 68 0.76 -22.36 1.92
N GLY A 69 0.51 -23.19 2.94
CA GLY A 69 0.22 -24.63 2.79
C GLY A 69 1.43 -25.54 2.92
N GLN A 70 2.64 -24.98 3.02
CA GLN A 70 3.84 -25.75 3.37
C GLN A 70 3.87 -26.09 4.87
N PRO A 71 4.62 -27.14 5.29
CA PRO A 71 4.73 -27.51 6.70
C PRO A 71 5.13 -26.32 7.58
N PRO A 72 4.38 -26.00 8.67
CA PRO A 72 4.66 -24.84 9.51
C PRO A 72 6.06 -24.82 10.12
N SER A 73 6.67 -26.00 10.32
CA SER A 73 8.01 -26.17 10.89
C SER A 73 9.16 -25.90 9.91
N LEU A 74 8.88 -25.71 8.62
CA LEU A 74 9.92 -25.48 7.61
C LEU A 74 10.62 -24.14 7.87
N VAL A 75 11.95 -24.16 8.04
CA VAL A 75 12.76 -22.98 8.37
C VAL A 75 13.30 -22.33 7.12
N SER A 76 13.22 -21.00 7.06
CA SER A 76 13.94 -20.18 6.09
C SER A 76 14.96 -19.32 6.81
N THR A 77 16.16 -19.25 6.25
CA THR A 77 17.27 -18.48 6.81
C THR A 77 17.66 -17.37 5.86
N CYS A 78 17.77 -16.17 6.40
CA CYS A 78 18.27 -15.00 5.70
C CYS A 78 19.74 -15.23 5.32
N PRO A 79 20.08 -15.31 4.01
CA PRO A 79 21.44 -15.67 3.59
C PRO A 79 22.54 -14.72 4.11
N PRO A 80 22.32 -13.38 4.18
CA PRO A 80 23.37 -12.47 4.64
C PRO A 80 23.68 -12.48 6.15
N CYS A 81 22.72 -12.81 7.02
CA CYS A 81 22.91 -12.62 8.47
C CYS A 81 22.52 -13.83 9.34
N GLY A 82 21.97 -14.88 8.74
CA GLY A 82 21.58 -16.09 9.48
C GLY A 82 20.28 -15.98 10.28
N TRP A 83 19.61 -14.82 10.30
CA TRP A 83 18.29 -14.71 10.93
C TRP A 83 17.30 -15.69 10.29
N SER A 84 16.57 -16.45 11.10
CA SER A 84 15.67 -17.49 10.62
C SER A 84 14.23 -17.26 11.04
N VAL A 85 13.31 -17.80 10.25
CA VAL A 85 11.86 -17.82 10.52
C VAL A 85 11.25 -19.11 10.01
N THR A 86 10.31 -19.67 10.77
CA THR A 86 9.52 -20.82 10.32
C THR A 86 8.40 -20.38 9.36
N ALA A 87 7.92 -21.29 8.53
CA ALA A 87 6.78 -21.03 7.65
C ALA A 87 5.52 -20.62 8.44
N GLY A 88 5.31 -21.20 9.63
CA GLY A 88 4.25 -20.82 10.56
C GLY A 88 4.39 -19.39 11.07
N GLU A 89 5.58 -19.02 11.58
CA GLU A 89 5.85 -17.64 12.04
C GLU A 89 5.75 -16.62 10.91
N TYR A 90 6.20 -16.97 9.70
CA TYR A 90 6.06 -16.12 8.53
C TYR A 90 4.57 -15.89 8.21
N HIS A 91 3.77 -16.94 8.07
CA HIS A 91 2.34 -16.82 7.83
C HIS A 91 1.63 -15.99 8.91
N ASP A 92 1.94 -16.28 10.17
CA ASP A 92 1.38 -15.58 11.34
C ASP A 92 1.75 -14.10 11.38
N SER A 93 2.90 -13.73 10.82
CA SER A 93 3.37 -12.35 10.82
C SER A 93 2.54 -11.41 9.95
N TRP A 94 1.80 -11.92 8.94
CA TRP A 94 1.00 -11.09 8.03
C TRP A 94 -0.46 -11.53 7.90
N ARG A 95 -0.84 -12.70 8.43
CA ARG A 95 -2.24 -13.11 8.46
C ARG A 95 -3.07 -12.05 9.20
N HIS A 96 -4.28 -11.78 8.69
CA HIS A 96 -5.17 -10.69 9.14
C HIS A 96 -4.70 -9.25 8.85
N GLN A 97 -3.56 -9.04 8.20
CA GLN A 97 -3.11 -7.69 7.82
C GLN A 97 -3.51 -7.31 6.40
N ASP A 98 -4.29 -8.13 5.68
CA ASP A 98 -4.65 -7.92 4.27
C ASP A 98 -3.41 -7.64 3.40
N LEU A 99 -2.35 -8.44 3.54
CA LEU A 99 -1.11 -8.33 2.74
C LEU A 99 -1.08 -9.29 1.53
N TRP A 100 -2.12 -10.11 1.38
CA TRP A 100 -2.26 -10.97 0.21
C TRP A 100 -2.97 -10.22 -0.92
N GLY A 101 -2.24 -9.94 -2.01
CA GLY A 101 -2.66 -9.04 -3.10
C GLY A 101 -2.85 -9.71 -4.45
N THR A 102 -3.40 -10.93 -4.52
CA THR A 102 -3.56 -11.72 -5.75
C THR A 102 -4.16 -10.96 -6.94
N ASN A 103 -5.09 -10.04 -6.68
CA ASN A 103 -5.81 -9.27 -7.71
C ASN A 103 -5.38 -7.80 -7.81
N ALA A 104 -4.25 -7.43 -7.20
CA ALA A 104 -3.79 -6.04 -7.09
C ALA A 104 -2.36 -5.84 -7.63
N ARG A 105 -1.68 -6.89 -8.11
CA ARG A 105 -0.24 -6.84 -8.38
C ARG A 105 0.17 -5.80 -9.42
N GLU A 106 -0.57 -5.70 -10.53
CA GLU A 106 -0.25 -4.77 -11.62
C GLU A 106 -0.33 -3.29 -11.20
N PRO A 107 -1.46 -2.77 -10.68
CA PRO A 107 -1.53 -1.37 -10.27
C PRO A 107 -0.58 -1.02 -9.11
N LEU A 108 -0.38 -1.95 -8.16
CA LEU A 108 0.57 -1.75 -7.06
C LEU A 108 2.02 -1.69 -7.59
N GLY A 109 2.38 -2.58 -8.51
CA GLY A 109 3.71 -2.64 -9.12
C GLY A 109 4.02 -1.39 -9.93
N ALA A 110 3.08 -0.95 -10.77
CA ALA A 110 3.21 0.27 -11.56
C ALA A 110 3.42 1.50 -10.66
N PHE A 111 2.65 1.61 -9.57
CA PHE A 111 2.80 2.71 -8.61
C PHE A 111 4.18 2.73 -7.93
N VAL A 112 4.63 1.59 -7.40
CA VAL A 112 5.95 1.49 -6.73
C VAL A 112 7.09 1.83 -7.68
N ALA A 113 7.02 1.37 -8.93
CA ALA A 113 8.07 1.60 -9.92
C ALA A 113 8.21 3.08 -10.34
N THR A 114 7.10 3.84 -10.31
CA THR A 114 7.03 5.18 -10.91
C THR A 114 7.01 6.32 -9.90
N TYR A 115 6.55 6.10 -8.66
CA TYR A 115 6.38 7.18 -7.69
C TYR A 115 7.69 7.92 -7.34
N SER A 116 8.80 7.20 -7.19
CA SER A 116 10.12 7.81 -6.90
C SER A 116 10.66 8.68 -8.04
N GLN A 117 10.17 8.48 -9.27
CA GLN A 117 10.59 9.21 -10.45
C GLN A 117 9.75 10.48 -10.69
N ALA A 118 8.62 10.62 -9.99
CA ALA A 118 7.75 11.78 -10.12
C ALA A 118 8.36 13.01 -9.43
N ALA A 119 8.78 13.98 -10.25
CA ALA A 119 9.49 15.18 -9.81
C ALA A 119 8.56 16.34 -9.41
N SER A 120 7.30 16.35 -9.86
CA SER A 120 6.35 17.43 -9.55
C SER A 120 5.19 16.97 -8.69
N TYR A 121 4.58 17.95 -8.02
CA TYR A 121 3.35 17.78 -7.24
C TYR A 121 2.24 17.14 -8.10
N GLU A 122 2.00 17.66 -9.30
CA GLU A 122 0.96 17.17 -10.22
C GLU A 122 1.21 15.74 -10.68
N ALA A 123 2.47 15.40 -10.97
CA ALA A 123 2.85 14.05 -11.37
C ALA A 123 2.60 13.04 -10.23
N ARG A 124 2.92 13.41 -8.99
CA ARG A 124 2.67 12.58 -7.81
C ARG A 124 1.19 12.45 -7.50
N MET A 125 0.42 13.53 -7.59
CA MET A 125 -1.04 13.50 -7.46
C MET A 125 -1.67 12.58 -8.49
N LEU A 126 -1.24 12.66 -9.76
CA LEU A 126 -1.73 11.77 -10.82
C LEU A 126 -1.43 10.29 -10.56
N LEU A 127 -0.26 9.97 -10.00
CA LEU A 127 0.07 8.59 -9.64
C LEU A 127 -0.80 8.07 -8.48
N ILE A 128 -1.05 8.91 -7.47
CA ILE A 128 -1.99 8.58 -6.39
C ILE A 128 -3.38 8.37 -6.97
N ASP A 129 -3.85 9.27 -7.83
CA ASP A 129 -5.17 9.18 -8.45
C ASP A 129 -5.35 7.90 -9.27
N ARG A 130 -4.36 7.51 -10.08
CA ARG A 130 -4.37 6.23 -10.80
C ARG A 130 -4.45 5.02 -9.86
N LEU A 131 -3.75 5.07 -8.73
CA LEU A 131 -3.82 4.01 -7.72
C LEU A 131 -5.19 3.96 -7.04
N ILE A 132 -5.79 5.12 -6.75
CA ILE A 132 -7.16 5.22 -6.24
C ILE A 132 -8.17 4.69 -7.26
N ASN A 133 -8.04 5.05 -8.54
CA ASN A 133 -8.89 4.53 -9.60
C ASN A 133 -8.84 2.99 -9.69
N ALA A 134 -7.66 2.39 -9.46
CA ALA A 134 -7.53 0.92 -9.41
C ALA A 134 -8.32 0.28 -8.25
N VAL A 135 -8.64 1.02 -7.19
CA VAL A 135 -9.57 0.56 -6.15
C VAL A 135 -10.97 0.33 -6.71
N HIS A 136 -11.46 1.27 -7.53
CA HIS A 136 -12.78 1.19 -8.12
C HIS A 136 -12.86 0.05 -9.16
N THR A 137 -11.87 -0.05 -10.06
CA THR A 137 -11.89 -1.06 -11.13
C THR A 137 -11.70 -2.49 -10.63
N THR A 138 -11.09 -2.67 -9.46
CA THR A 138 -10.93 -4.00 -8.82
C THR A 138 -12.08 -4.37 -7.88
N GLY A 139 -13.16 -3.58 -7.83
CA GLY A 139 -14.30 -3.81 -6.94
C GLY A 139 -13.93 -3.71 -5.46
N GLY A 140 -12.99 -2.82 -5.10
CA GLY A 140 -12.61 -2.57 -3.70
C GLY A 140 -11.61 -3.56 -3.10
N ARG A 141 -11.08 -4.51 -3.88
CA ARG A 141 -10.10 -5.49 -3.38
C ARG A 141 -8.79 -4.81 -2.97
N VAL A 142 -8.29 -3.89 -3.82
CA VAL A 142 -7.09 -3.08 -3.53
C VAL A 142 -7.29 -2.22 -2.27
N ALA A 143 -8.51 -1.71 -2.03
CA ALA A 143 -8.79 -0.87 -0.85
C ALA A 143 -8.46 -1.59 0.46
N ARG A 144 -8.73 -2.90 0.57
CA ARG A 144 -8.42 -3.66 1.78
C ARG A 144 -6.93 -3.72 2.05
N ASN A 145 -6.11 -3.80 1.00
CA ASN A 145 -4.68 -3.86 1.14
C ASN A 145 -4.11 -2.51 1.59
N LEU A 146 -4.69 -1.39 1.15
CA LEU A 146 -4.11 -0.06 1.28
C LEU A 146 -4.67 0.77 2.44
N PHE A 147 -5.98 0.70 2.71
CA PHE A 147 -6.66 1.65 3.58
C PHE A 147 -7.23 1.03 4.86
N GLU A 148 -7.21 1.81 5.93
CA GLU A 148 -7.89 1.46 7.18
C GLU A 148 -9.42 1.52 7.01
N GLY A 149 -10.14 0.65 7.72
CA GLY A 149 -11.60 0.56 7.70
C GLY A 149 -12.15 -0.54 6.78
N ARG A 150 -13.48 -0.60 6.66
CA ARG A 150 -14.17 -1.56 5.77
C ARG A 150 -14.09 -1.06 4.33
N SER A 151 -13.94 -1.97 3.36
CA SER A 151 -13.90 -1.62 1.93
C SER A 151 -15.04 -0.71 1.48
N SER A 152 -16.27 -1.01 1.91
CA SER A 152 -17.44 -0.20 1.55
C SER A 152 -17.35 1.24 2.07
N GLN A 153 -16.80 1.44 3.28
CA GLN A 153 -16.59 2.77 3.84
C GLN A 153 -15.48 3.52 3.11
N VAL A 154 -14.42 2.81 2.72
CA VAL A 154 -13.31 3.38 1.93
C VAL A 154 -13.82 3.83 0.56
N ILE A 155 -14.55 2.97 -0.15
CA ILE A 155 -15.12 3.30 -1.47
C ILE A 155 -16.07 4.48 -1.35
N ALA A 156 -17.01 4.47 -0.40
CA ALA A 156 -17.93 5.59 -0.21
C ALA A 156 -17.21 6.91 0.13
N ALA A 157 -16.12 6.85 0.90
CA ALA A 157 -15.30 8.01 1.20
C ALA A 157 -14.54 8.55 -0.02
N LEU A 158 -14.12 7.67 -0.94
CA LEU A 158 -13.47 8.05 -2.19
C LEU A 158 -14.49 8.62 -3.19
N ASP A 159 -15.67 7.99 -3.30
CA ASP A 159 -16.76 8.45 -4.17
C ASP A 159 -17.23 9.86 -3.79
N ALA A 160 -17.29 10.18 -2.49
CA ALA A 160 -17.63 11.51 -2.01
C ALA A 160 -16.66 12.60 -2.50
N LEU A 161 -15.37 12.28 -2.65
CA LEU A 161 -14.37 13.22 -3.18
C LEU A 161 -14.60 13.53 -4.67
N ALA A 162 -15.09 12.57 -5.44
CA ALA A 162 -15.40 12.77 -6.85
C ALA A 162 -16.64 13.67 -7.05
N VAL A 163 -17.63 13.58 -6.15
CA VAL A 163 -18.82 14.42 -6.17
C VAL A 163 -18.50 15.86 -5.74
N ASP A 164 -17.71 16.05 -4.69
CA ASP A 164 -17.36 17.38 -4.17
C ASP A 164 -16.57 18.21 -5.21
N CYS A 165 -15.74 17.59 -6.04
CA CYS A 165 -15.06 18.25 -7.17
C CYS A 165 -16.02 18.69 -8.29
N SER A 166 -17.18 18.05 -8.45
CA SER A 166 -18.16 18.40 -9.49
C SER A 166 -19.05 19.60 -9.14
N GLN A 167 -19.08 19.99 -7.85
CA GLN A 167 -19.93 21.07 -7.32
C GLN A 167 -19.15 22.36 -6.99
N ALA A 168 -17.84 22.41 -7.26
CA ALA A 168 -17.06 23.63 -7.11
C ALA A 168 -17.62 24.74 -8.03
N PRO A 169 -17.88 25.96 -7.53
CA PRO A 169 -18.38 27.05 -8.34
C PRO A 169 -17.41 27.31 -9.50
N ARG A 170 -17.94 27.25 -10.73
CA ARG A 170 -17.26 27.83 -11.89
C ARG A 170 -17.50 29.32 -11.85
N ASP A 171 -16.69 30.03 -11.08
CA ASP A 171 -16.68 31.49 -11.15
C ASP A 171 -16.15 31.87 -12.55
N GLY A 172 -16.98 32.65 -13.27
CA GLY A 172 -16.81 33.03 -14.67
C GLY A 172 -15.83 34.15 -14.93
#